data_AF-A0AAV5AN87-F1
#
_entry.id   AF-A0AAV5AN87-F1
#
_cell.length_a   1.000
_cell.length_b   1.000
_cell.length_c   1.000
_cell.angle_alpha   90.00
_cell.angle_beta   90.00
_cell.angle_gamma   90.00
#
_symmetry.space_group_name_H-M   'P 1'
#
loop_
_entity.id
_entity.type
_entity.pdbx_description
1 polymer ?
#
loop_
_entity_poly.entity_id
_entity_poly.type
_entity_poly.pdbx_seq_one_letter_code
_entity_poly.pdbx_strand_id
1 'polypeptide(L)'
;MQADKATQKLAISRALGAAFLSHQVEQLEKSVYSGDGSKEHRDRNPTGRGRRGGQHTSIHHSGRKRERSSKEDRIGEFKPLEEMSYEKEADVIILDASVLIHCLNRVKKWCKKGRQEILVVPLEALNTLDFLKKGGSSLAQKARGASRLLEAQVGSNPRIRVQRDDAFVPWDDINFSILESSNSELSGVLLLPPPEWLRRTICCAQWERRNALSGGSLADTAPYVANPLPSRPTTPLSNETFSSSSAKDNQKPLVETHSLPIGDGNTKVALAVMSNPIQSSSDPTQASGRFDRADGVSIRAWAQRAGIQLLLVEPMPSPVPSPERRRGQGHDKRDHPDGKRGKDRRPSLVEKPISIAIVNEKPVKNLRLLARGEKLDP
;
A
#
# COMPACT_ATOMS: atom_id res chain seq x y z
N MET A 1 -61.13 7.71 -10.01
CA MET A 1 -61.00 6.46 -9.23
C MET A 1 -59.68 5.72 -9.42
N GLN A 2 -59.18 5.42 -10.63
CA GLN A 2 -57.86 4.76 -10.75
C GLN A 2 -56.67 5.75 -10.62
N ALA A 3 -56.81 6.99 -11.11
CA ALA A 3 -55.80 8.02 -10.96
C ALA A 3 -55.50 8.36 -9.49
N ASP A 4 -56.53 8.35 -8.64
CA ASP A 4 -56.42 8.66 -7.20
C ASP A 4 -55.61 7.62 -6.42
N LYS A 5 -55.58 6.36 -6.91
CA LYS A 5 -54.78 5.29 -6.28
C LYS A 5 -53.29 5.43 -6.58
N ALA A 6 -52.92 5.95 -7.76
CA ALA A 6 -51.53 6.14 -8.13
C ALA A 6 -50.89 7.31 -7.36
N THR A 7 -51.62 8.42 -7.22
CA THR A 7 -51.19 9.56 -6.41
C THR A 7 -51.07 9.20 -4.93
N GLN A 8 -52.00 8.39 -4.40
CA GLN A 8 -51.92 7.90 -3.02
C GLN A 8 -50.67 7.02 -2.77
N LYS A 9 -50.34 6.11 -3.69
CA LYS A 9 -49.12 5.28 -3.57
C LYS A 9 -47.84 6.11 -3.61
N LEU A 10 -47.79 7.14 -4.45
CA LEU A 10 -46.63 8.04 -4.55
C LEU A 10 -46.50 8.93 -3.31
N ALA A 11 -47.62 9.37 -2.73
CA ALA A 11 -47.61 10.10 -1.47
C ALA A 11 -47.10 9.22 -0.32
N ILE A 12 -47.54 7.95 -0.24
CA ILE A 12 -47.09 7.00 0.78
C ILE A 12 -45.59 6.68 0.62
N SER A 13 -45.10 6.44 -0.60
CA SER A 13 -43.67 6.16 -0.81
C SER A 13 -42.79 7.35 -0.44
N ARG A 14 -43.23 8.59 -0.75
CA ARG A 14 -42.56 9.81 -0.29
C ARG A 14 -42.58 9.97 1.23
N ALA A 15 -43.72 9.70 1.88
CA ALA A 15 -43.85 9.78 3.34
C ALA A 15 -42.96 8.75 4.05
N LEU A 16 -42.89 7.50 3.54
CA LEU A 16 -42.00 6.47 4.07
C LEU A 16 -40.52 6.84 3.88
N GLY A 17 -40.15 7.37 2.71
CA GLY A 17 -38.79 7.86 2.47
C GLY A 17 -38.41 9.00 3.43
N ALA A 18 -39.31 9.97 3.64
CA ALA A 18 -39.09 11.07 4.57
C ALA A 18 -38.98 10.59 6.03
N ALA A 19 -39.84 9.66 6.46
CA ALA A 19 -39.79 9.09 7.81
C ALA A 19 -38.50 8.31 8.06
N PHE A 20 -38.03 7.54 7.07
CA PHE A 20 -36.76 6.81 7.14
C PHE A 20 -35.56 7.77 7.29
N LEU A 21 -35.53 8.85 6.50
CA LEU A 21 -34.50 9.88 6.62
C LEU A 21 -34.58 10.61 7.98
N SER A 22 -35.78 10.94 8.46
CA SER A 22 -35.97 11.56 9.77
C SER A 22 -35.45 10.68 10.91
N HIS A 23 -35.72 9.37 10.86
CA HIS A 23 -35.20 8.42 11.84
C HIS A 23 -33.66 8.28 11.76
N GLN A 24 -33.08 8.31 10.56
CA GLN A 24 -31.62 8.33 10.41
C GLN A 24 -30.99 9.61 10.99
N VAL A 25 -31.62 10.76 10.77
CA VAL A 25 -31.19 12.04 11.37
C VAL A 25 -31.32 11.99 12.89
N GLU A 26 -32.43 11.48 13.42
CA GLU A 26 -32.62 11.31 14.86
C GLU A 26 -31.57 10.38 15.48
N GLN A 27 -31.22 9.27 14.82
CA GLN A 27 -30.14 8.38 15.28
C GLN A 27 -28.77 9.07 15.26
N LEU A 28 -28.50 9.87 14.23
CA LEU A 28 -27.28 10.67 14.15
C LEU A 28 -27.24 11.71 15.25
N GLU A 29 -28.31 12.47 15.47
CA GLU A 29 -28.43 13.45 16.54
C GLU A 29 -28.25 12.78 17.90
N LYS A 30 -28.91 11.65 18.14
CA LYS A 30 -28.75 10.88 19.37
C LYS A 30 -27.31 10.39 19.56
N SER A 31 -26.60 10.00 18.50
CA SER A 31 -25.19 9.60 18.58
C SER A 31 -24.25 10.78 18.87
N VAL A 32 -24.57 11.99 18.38
CA VAL A 32 -23.81 13.21 18.63
C VAL A 32 -24.04 13.72 20.05
N TYR A 33 -25.29 13.72 20.53
CA TYR A 33 -25.62 14.10 21.92
C TYR A 33 -25.20 13.05 22.94
N SER A 34 -25.13 11.77 22.56
CA SER A 34 -24.51 10.71 23.38
C SER A 34 -22.98 10.71 23.27
N GLY A 35 -22.38 11.80 22.77
CA GLY A 35 -20.96 12.06 22.80
C GLY A 35 -20.42 12.20 24.22
N ASP A 36 -20.40 11.10 24.97
CA ASP A 36 -19.72 10.99 26.25
C ASP A 36 -19.24 9.55 26.49
N GLY A 37 -17.92 9.37 26.44
CA GLY A 37 -17.29 8.78 27.62
C GLY A 37 -17.16 7.26 27.77
N SER A 38 -17.06 6.43 26.72
CA SER A 38 -16.56 5.05 26.91
C SER A 38 -15.04 5.00 27.16
N LYS A 39 -14.59 5.74 28.18
CA LYS A 39 -13.36 5.52 28.95
C LYS A 39 -13.70 4.74 30.22
N GLU A 40 -14.32 3.56 30.13
CA GLU A 40 -14.65 2.84 31.37
C GLU A 40 -14.69 1.32 31.18
N HIS A 41 -13.51 0.71 31.09
CA HIS A 41 -13.29 -0.69 31.53
C HIS A 41 -11.79 -0.97 31.73
N ARG A 42 -11.05 -0.02 32.31
CA ARG A 42 -9.63 -0.26 32.65
C ARG A 42 -9.26 -0.22 34.12
N ASP A 43 -10.20 0.00 35.03
CA ASP A 43 -9.89 0.00 36.46
C ASP A 43 -10.80 -0.96 37.22
N ARG A 44 -10.33 -2.20 37.38
CA ARG A 44 -10.58 -3.05 38.55
C ARG A 44 -9.64 -4.26 38.49
N ASN A 45 -8.38 -4.03 38.85
CA ASN A 45 -7.60 -5.07 39.50
C ASN A 45 -6.98 -4.49 40.78
N PRO A 46 -7.72 -4.47 41.91
CA PRO A 46 -7.20 -3.99 43.17
C PRO A 46 -6.71 -5.20 43.96
N THR A 47 -5.46 -5.59 43.79
CA THR A 47 -4.67 -6.29 44.82
C THR A 47 -3.23 -6.46 44.36
N GLY A 48 -2.27 -6.07 45.22
CA GLY A 48 -0.95 -6.71 45.21
C GLY A 48 0.24 -5.84 44.86
N ARG A 49 0.45 -4.76 45.62
CA ARG A 49 1.74 -4.39 46.25
C ARG A 49 3.03 -4.84 45.55
N GLY A 50 3.84 -3.86 45.12
CA GLY A 50 5.29 -3.96 45.34
C GLY A 50 6.21 -3.27 44.34
N ARG A 51 6.76 -2.13 44.79
CA ARG A 51 8.17 -1.69 44.59
C ARG A 51 8.61 -1.33 43.16
N ARG A 52 8.78 -0.02 42.92
CA ARG A 52 10.08 0.71 42.96
C ARG A 52 11.01 0.38 41.78
N GLY A 53 11.14 1.36 40.88
CA GLY A 53 12.44 1.86 40.42
C GLY A 53 12.98 1.33 39.08
N GLY A 54 13.53 2.25 38.28
CA GLY A 54 14.42 1.99 37.14
C GLY A 54 13.66 1.84 35.82
N GLN A 55 13.70 2.76 34.86
CA GLN A 55 14.86 3.27 34.13
C GLN A 55 15.67 2.15 33.45
N HIS A 56 15.83 2.31 32.13
CA HIS A 56 16.59 1.50 31.17
C HIS A 56 15.92 0.23 30.63
N THR A 57 15.38 0.34 29.40
CA THR A 57 15.39 -0.78 28.45
C THR A 57 16.41 -0.48 27.36
N SER A 58 17.69 -0.65 27.71
CA SER A 58 18.72 -0.96 26.73
C SER A 58 18.43 -2.35 26.18
N ILE A 59 18.20 -2.42 24.86
CA ILE A 59 18.04 -3.66 24.11
C ILE A 59 19.45 -4.26 23.97
N HIS A 60 19.90 -4.99 25.00
CA HIS A 60 21.06 -5.88 24.88
C HIS A 60 20.57 -7.27 24.46
N HIS A 61 20.84 -7.61 23.20
CA HIS A 61 20.87 -8.99 22.74
C HIS A 61 22.09 -9.68 23.36
N SER A 62 21.96 -10.20 24.58
CA SER A 62 22.94 -11.13 25.13
C SER A 62 22.62 -12.53 24.62
N GLY A 63 23.61 -13.12 23.94
CA GLY A 63 23.57 -14.44 23.36
C GLY A 63 23.27 -15.49 24.41
N ARG A 64 22.14 -16.17 24.25
CA ARG A 64 21.86 -17.41 24.97
C ARG A 64 22.32 -18.56 24.08
N LYS A 65 23.57 -18.96 24.29
CA LYS A 65 24.16 -20.22 23.83
C LYS A 65 23.31 -21.36 24.40
N ARG A 66 22.34 -21.83 23.61
CA ARG A 66 21.46 -22.95 23.99
C ARG A 66 22.18 -24.22 23.59
N GLU A 67 22.76 -24.88 24.58
CA GLU A 67 23.34 -26.20 24.42
C GLU A 67 22.30 -27.18 23.89
N ARG A 68 22.77 -27.93 22.90
CA ARG A 68 22.10 -29.03 22.23
C ARG A 68 21.83 -30.14 23.26
N SER A 69 20.59 -30.30 23.69
CA SER A 69 20.10 -31.60 24.11
C SER A 69 19.44 -32.27 22.91
N SER A 70 20.15 -33.27 22.39
CA SER A 70 19.70 -34.28 21.45
C SER A 70 18.42 -34.93 21.96
N LYS A 71 17.32 -34.67 21.26
CA LYS A 71 16.15 -35.56 21.28
C LYS A 71 15.78 -35.82 19.83
N GLU A 72 16.52 -36.78 19.29
CA GLU A 72 16.19 -37.56 18.10
C GLU A 72 14.76 -38.10 18.19
N ASP A 73 14.18 -38.36 17.01
CA ASP A 73 13.01 -39.21 16.79
C ASP A 73 11.62 -38.65 17.03
N ARG A 74 11.36 -37.45 16.49
CA ARG A 74 10.11 -37.20 15.78
C ARG A 74 10.40 -36.54 14.44
N ILE A 75 10.95 -37.34 13.53
CA ILE A 75 10.87 -37.11 12.07
C ILE A 75 9.38 -37.24 11.72
N GLY A 76 8.59 -36.25 12.12
CA GLY A 76 7.31 -36.00 11.49
C GLY A 76 7.67 -35.65 10.07
N GLU A 77 7.37 -36.59 9.17
CA GLU A 77 7.37 -36.49 7.73
C GLU A 77 6.95 -35.08 7.32
N PHE A 78 7.92 -34.17 7.24
CA PHE A 78 7.77 -32.89 6.59
C PHE A 78 7.62 -33.29 5.15
N LYS A 79 6.37 -33.55 4.74
CA LYS A 79 6.00 -33.69 3.35
C LYS A 79 6.76 -32.58 2.65
N PRO A 80 7.71 -32.90 1.74
CA PRO A 80 8.40 -31.91 0.94
C PRO A 80 7.29 -31.00 0.47
N LEU A 81 7.34 -29.73 0.91
CA LEU A 81 6.25 -28.80 0.71
C LEU A 81 6.08 -28.78 -0.80
N GLU A 82 5.09 -29.57 -1.27
CA GLU A 82 4.93 -29.94 -2.67
C GLU A 82 5.11 -28.64 -3.40
N GLU A 83 6.05 -28.63 -4.35
CA GLU A 83 6.43 -27.46 -5.11
C GLU A 83 5.18 -27.02 -5.84
N MET A 84 4.36 -26.26 -5.11
CA MET A 84 2.95 -26.11 -5.37
C MET A 84 2.95 -25.25 -6.59
N SER A 85 2.74 -25.87 -7.75
CA SER A 85 2.89 -25.25 -9.06
C SER A 85 2.02 -24.01 -9.03
N TYR A 86 2.67 -22.88 -8.87
CA TYR A 86 1.99 -21.63 -8.66
C TYR A 86 1.52 -21.21 -10.04
N GLU A 87 0.28 -21.56 -10.36
CA GLU A 87 -0.35 -21.14 -11.60
C GLU A 87 -0.23 -19.63 -11.74
N LYS A 88 0.34 -19.21 -12.87
CA LYS A 88 0.56 -17.82 -13.19
C LYS A 88 -0.78 -17.20 -13.55
N GLU A 89 -1.23 -16.25 -12.72
CA GLU A 89 -2.56 -15.64 -12.90
C GLU A 89 -2.57 -14.60 -14.02
N ALA A 90 -1.46 -13.87 -14.18
CA ALA A 90 -1.22 -12.85 -15.19
C ALA A 90 0.29 -12.61 -15.34
N ASP A 91 0.72 -12.01 -16.45
CA ASP A 91 2.10 -11.53 -16.63
C ASP A 91 2.36 -10.25 -15.84
N VAL A 92 1.39 -9.32 -15.90
CA VAL A 92 1.43 -8.04 -15.20
C VAL A 92 0.19 -7.90 -14.34
N ILE A 93 0.39 -7.66 -13.05
CA ILE A 93 -0.66 -7.46 -12.06
C ILE A 93 -0.59 -6.02 -11.58
N ILE A 94 -1.58 -5.20 -11.93
CA ILE A 94 -1.76 -3.86 -11.38
C ILE A 94 -2.46 -4.00 -10.02
N LEU A 95 -1.91 -3.40 -8.97
CA LEU A 95 -2.42 -3.54 -7.61
C LEU A 95 -3.32 -2.37 -7.22
N ASP A 96 -4.59 -2.63 -6.93
CA ASP A 96 -5.46 -1.66 -6.26
C ASP A 96 -5.11 -1.52 -4.76
N ALA A 97 -5.44 -0.36 -4.18
CA ALA A 97 -5.33 -0.09 -2.75
C ALA A 97 -6.11 -1.12 -1.91
N SER A 98 -7.29 -1.57 -2.38
CA SER A 98 -8.07 -2.60 -1.67
C SER A 98 -7.31 -3.91 -1.48
N VAL A 99 -6.55 -4.35 -2.51
CA VAL A 99 -5.73 -5.57 -2.45
C VAL A 99 -4.56 -5.38 -1.50
N LEU A 100 -3.90 -4.22 -1.54
CA LEU A 100 -2.78 -3.91 -0.65
C LEU A 100 -3.23 -3.92 0.83
N ILE A 101 -4.41 -3.40 1.12
CA ILE A 101 -4.95 -3.30 2.49
C ILE A 101 -5.51 -4.63 2.98
N HIS A 102 -6.34 -5.29 2.18
CA HIS A 102 -7.14 -6.42 2.64
C HIS A 102 -6.54 -7.77 2.25
N CYS A 103 -5.69 -7.82 1.23
CA CYS A 103 -5.13 -9.04 0.66
C CYS A 103 -3.59 -9.04 0.71
N LEU A 104 -2.98 -8.38 1.70
CA LEU A 104 -1.53 -8.22 1.82
C LEU A 104 -0.75 -9.55 1.76
N ASN A 105 -1.33 -10.64 2.27
CA ASN A 105 -0.70 -11.96 2.22
C ASN A 105 -0.62 -12.52 0.80
N ARG A 106 -1.57 -12.18 -0.09
CA ARG A 106 -1.53 -12.53 -1.51
C ARG A 106 -0.38 -11.78 -2.20
N VAL A 107 -0.25 -10.48 -1.95
CA VAL A 107 0.85 -9.66 -2.47
C VAL A 107 2.21 -10.22 -2.03
N LYS A 108 2.35 -10.60 -0.75
CA LYS A 108 3.56 -11.29 -0.25
C LYS A 108 3.86 -12.59 -0.99
N LYS A 109 2.84 -13.38 -1.36
CA LYS A 109 3.02 -14.61 -2.14
C LYS A 109 3.51 -14.30 -3.56
N TRP A 110 2.96 -13.29 -4.23
CA TRP A 110 3.44 -12.85 -5.55
C TRP A 110 4.88 -12.31 -5.50
N CYS A 111 5.28 -11.68 -4.40
CA CYS A 111 6.66 -11.23 -4.19
C CYS A 111 7.67 -12.36 -3.91
N LYS A 112 7.25 -13.60 -3.63
CA LYS A 112 8.19 -14.71 -3.34
C LYS A 112 9.04 -15.05 -4.56
N LYS A 113 10.29 -15.48 -4.34
CA LYS A 113 11.17 -16.01 -5.40
C LYS A 113 10.51 -17.18 -6.12
N GLY A 114 10.74 -17.29 -7.43
CA GLY A 114 10.15 -18.33 -8.31
C GLY A 114 8.84 -17.91 -9.00
N ARG A 115 8.19 -16.84 -8.54
CA ARG A 115 7.07 -16.21 -9.24
C ARG A 115 7.58 -15.38 -10.43
N GLN A 116 6.79 -15.32 -11.49
CA GLN A 116 7.16 -14.67 -12.76
C GLN A 116 6.34 -13.39 -13.02
N GLU A 117 5.32 -13.15 -12.22
CA GLU A 117 4.42 -12.01 -12.35
C GLU A 117 5.14 -10.71 -11.99
N ILE A 118 4.89 -9.66 -12.76
CA ILE A 118 5.33 -8.29 -12.51
C ILE A 118 4.19 -7.57 -11.78
N LEU A 119 4.50 -6.99 -10.63
CA LEU A 119 3.57 -6.20 -9.84
C LEU A 119 3.77 -4.72 -10.13
N VAL A 120 2.72 -4.02 -10.54
CA VAL A 120 2.73 -2.58 -10.75
C VAL A 120 1.83 -1.93 -9.71
N VAL A 121 2.39 -1.01 -8.93
CA VAL A 121 1.65 -0.22 -7.94
C VAL A 121 1.32 1.16 -8.54
N PRO A 122 0.05 1.49 -8.79
CA PRO A 122 -0.36 2.83 -9.21
C PRO A 122 0.09 3.89 -8.18
N LEU A 123 0.51 5.06 -8.65
CA LEU A 123 0.89 6.17 -7.77
C LEU A 123 -0.27 6.58 -6.85
N GLU A 124 -1.50 6.51 -7.37
CA GLU A 124 -2.69 6.84 -6.58
C GLU A 124 -3.00 5.84 -5.46
N ALA A 125 -2.60 4.57 -5.63
CA ALA A 125 -2.72 3.58 -4.56
C ALA A 125 -1.78 3.95 -3.39
N LEU A 126 -0.57 4.46 -3.68
CA LEU A 126 0.36 4.98 -2.66
C LEU A 126 -0.22 6.20 -1.94
N ASN A 127 -0.77 7.16 -2.69
CA ASN A 127 -1.45 8.34 -2.11
C ASN A 127 -2.59 7.92 -1.17
N THR A 128 -3.36 6.91 -1.58
CA THR A 128 -4.45 6.34 -0.78
C THR A 128 -3.92 5.68 0.49
N LEU A 129 -2.85 4.88 0.43
CA LEU A 129 -2.23 4.31 1.62
C LEU A 129 -1.71 5.40 2.59
N ASP A 130 -1.12 6.46 2.07
CA ASP A 130 -0.59 7.58 2.86
C ASP A 130 -1.68 8.39 3.55
N PHE A 131 -2.83 8.52 2.90
CA PHE A 131 -4.01 9.09 3.49
C PHE A 131 -4.59 8.18 4.60
N LEU A 132 -4.67 6.87 4.35
CA LEU A 132 -5.28 5.89 5.25
C LEU A 132 -4.40 5.51 6.45
N LYS A 133 -3.07 5.63 6.36
CA LYS A 133 -2.14 5.27 7.45
C LYS A 133 -2.19 6.23 8.65
N LYS A 134 -2.96 7.31 8.58
CA LYS A 134 -3.17 8.29 9.67
C LYS A 134 -4.20 7.75 10.68
N GLY A 135 -3.89 7.82 11.99
CA GLY A 135 -4.81 7.43 13.07
C GLY A 135 -4.63 6.01 13.63
N GLY A 136 -5.46 5.61 14.60
CA GLY A 136 -5.32 4.33 15.33
C GLY A 136 -6.15 3.16 14.78
N SER A 137 -6.93 3.36 13.72
CA SER A 137 -7.91 2.38 13.24
C SER A 137 -7.26 1.09 12.70
N SER A 138 -8.03 -0.01 12.66
CA SER A 138 -7.57 -1.27 12.05
C SER A 138 -7.21 -1.07 10.57
N LEU A 139 -7.97 -0.24 9.86
CA LEU A 139 -7.67 0.16 8.48
C LEU A 139 -6.31 0.87 8.39
N ALA A 140 -6.03 1.82 9.28
CA ALA A 140 -4.74 2.51 9.34
C ALA A 140 -3.58 1.56 9.66
N GLN A 141 -3.78 0.59 10.54
CA GLN A 141 -2.77 -0.44 10.83
C GLN A 141 -2.48 -1.31 9.61
N LYS A 142 -3.51 -1.74 8.86
CA LYS A 142 -3.35 -2.48 7.60
C LYS A 142 -2.64 -1.64 6.54
N ALA A 143 -3.02 -0.38 6.37
CA ALA A 143 -2.37 0.55 5.45
C ALA A 143 -0.87 0.73 5.78
N ARG A 144 -0.50 0.89 7.07
CA ARG A 144 0.91 0.90 7.50
C ARG A 144 1.63 -0.41 7.16
N GLY A 145 0.96 -1.55 7.35
CA GLY A 145 1.50 -2.85 6.99
C GLY A 145 1.79 -2.97 5.50
N ALA A 146 0.90 -2.44 4.66
CA ALA A 146 1.07 -2.37 3.22
C ALA A 146 2.22 -1.43 2.82
N SER A 147 2.27 -0.20 3.34
CA SER A 147 3.37 0.75 3.07
C SER A 147 4.73 0.15 3.42
N ARG A 148 4.88 -0.47 4.60
CA ARG A 148 6.12 -1.13 5.01
C ARG A 148 6.51 -2.29 4.10
N LEU A 149 5.54 -3.05 3.59
CA LEU A 149 5.83 -4.11 2.61
C LEU A 149 6.37 -3.51 1.31
N LEU A 150 5.74 -2.44 0.81
CA LEU A 150 6.16 -1.79 -0.42
C LEU A 150 7.54 -1.15 -0.28
N GLU A 151 7.82 -0.46 0.83
CA GLU A 151 9.16 0.08 1.14
C GLU A 151 10.26 -1.00 1.13
N ALA A 152 9.96 -2.20 1.64
CA ALA A 152 10.91 -3.30 1.68
C ALA A 152 11.07 -4.03 0.33
N GLN A 153 10.09 -3.94 -0.57
CA GLN A 153 10.06 -4.71 -1.81
C GLN A 153 10.40 -3.87 -3.03
N VAL A 154 9.89 -2.64 -3.13
CA VAL A 154 10.18 -1.73 -4.24
C VAL A 154 11.67 -1.38 -4.22
N GLY A 155 12.34 -1.52 -5.36
CA GLY A 155 13.78 -1.31 -5.52
C GLY A 155 14.64 -2.53 -5.13
N SER A 156 14.18 -3.37 -4.18
CA SER A 156 14.88 -4.61 -3.82
C SER A 156 14.46 -5.81 -4.67
N ASN A 157 13.20 -5.86 -5.08
CA ASN A 157 12.63 -6.92 -5.90
C ASN A 157 12.31 -6.35 -7.29
N PRO A 158 13.01 -6.78 -8.35
CA PRO A 158 12.87 -6.20 -9.69
C PRO A 158 11.49 -6.42 -10.31
N ARG A 159 10.69 -7.34 -9.75
CA ARG A 159 9.35 -7.65 -10.24
C ARG A 159 8.28 -6.74 -9.67
N ILE A 160 8.54 -5.95 -8.63
CA ILE A 160 7.58 -4.98 -8.11
C ILE A 160 8.09 -3.58 -8.36
N ARG A 161 7.29 -2.80 -9.09
CA ARG A 161 7.60 -1.42 -9.44
C ARG A 161 6.41 -0.51 -9.17
N VAL A 162 6.72 0.77 -9.01
CA VAL A 162 5.72 1.83 -8.95
C VAL A 162 5.47 2.32 -10.38
N GLN A 163 4.23 2.71 -10.67
CA GLN A 163 3.87 3.37 -11.91
C GLN A 163 4.76 4.62 -12.13
N ARG A 164 5.20 4.84 -13.38
CA ARG A 164 5.95 6.05 -13.75
C ARG A 164 5.00 7.24 -13.91
N ASP A 165 5.49 8.46 -13.73
CA ASP A 165 4.67 9.67 -13.86
C ASP A 165 4.09 9.86 -15.28
N ASP A 166 4.81 9.38 -16.30
CA ASP A 166 4.39 9.40 -17.70
C ASP A 166 3.60 8.15 -18.12
N ALA A 167 3.47 7.16 -17.23
CA ALA A 167 2.82 5.90 -17.51
C ALA A 167 1.30 5.96 -17.28
N PHE A 168 0.62 6.87 -18.00
CA PHE A 168 -0.82 7.01 -17.92
C PHE A 168 -1.45 7.23 -19.31
N VAL A 169 -2.71 6.85 -19.42
CA VAL A 169 -3.58 7.18 -20.56
C VAL A 169 -4.52 8.31 -20.13
N PRO A 170 -4.68 9.41 -20.88
CA PRO A 170 -5.69 10.42 -20.59
C PRO A 170 -7.08 9.78 -20.46
N TRP A 171 -7.87 10.22 -19.47
CA TRP A 171 -9.16 9.61 -19.16
C TRP A 171 -10.12 9.59 -20.36
N ASP A 172 -10.10 10.65 -21.15
CA ASP A 172 -10.99 10.83 -22.31
C ASP A 172 -10.61 9.91 -23.49
N ASP A 173 -9.39 9.34 -23.49
CA ASP A 173 -8.92 8.38 -24.50
C ASP A 173 -9.30 6.93 -24.16
N ILE A 174 -10.02 6.70 -23.05
CA ILE A 174 -10.44 5.38 -22.62
C ILE A 174 -11.82 5.09 -23.22
N ASN A 175 -11.87 4.09 -24.10
CA ASN A 175 -13.13 3.58 -24.63
C ASN A 175 -13.86 2.80 -23.54
N PHE A 176 -14.88 3.42 -22.94
CA PHE A 176 -15.80 2.73 -22.06
C PHE A 176 -16.84 2.02 -22.92
N SER A 177 -16.86 0.70 -22.85
CA SER A 177 -17.99 -0.06 -23.37
C SER A 177 -19.25 0.42 -22.65
N ILE A 178 -20.17 1.01 -23.42
CA ILE A 178 -21.56 1.14 -23.00
C ILE A 178 -22.10 -0.28 -23.03
N LEU A 179 -21.71 -1.08 -22.05
CA LEU A 179 -22.45 -2.28 -21.74
C LEU A 179 -23.85 -1.76 -21.42
N GLU A 180 -24.79 -2.01 -22.34
CA GLU A 180 -26.23 -1.88 -22.15
C GLU A 180 -26.68 -2.90 -21.08
N SER A 181 -26.06 -2.81 -19.91
CA SER A 181 -26.34 -3.64 -18.77
C SER A 181 -27.70 -3.20 -18.25
N SER A 182 -28.72 -3.99 -18.58
CA SER A 182 -30.09 -3.95 -18.07
C SER A 182 -30.23 -4.03 -16.53
N ASN A 183 -29.14 -3.92 -15.78
CA ASN A 183 -29.14 -3.86 -14.32
C ASN A 183 -29.28 -2.42 -13.85
N SER A 184 -30.54 -2.05 -13.57
CA SER A 184 -31.02 -0.73 -13.14
C SER A 184 -30.36 -0.15 -11.86
N GLU A 185 -29.57 -0.92 -11.11
CA GLU A 185 -28.99 -0.47 -9.83
C GLU A 185 -27.77 0.43 -9.99
N LEU A 186 -27.04 0.34 -11.10
CA LEU A 186 -25.84 1.15 -11.31
C LEU A 186 -26.14 2.52 -11.93
N SER A 187 -27.35 2.76 -12.47
CA SER A 187 -27.70 4.00 -13.17
C SER A 187 -27.52 5.27 -12.33
N GLY A 188 -27.70 5.19 -11.00
CA GLY A 188 -27.55 6.33 -10.11
C GLY A 188 -26.10 6.79 -9.90
N VAL A 189 -25.14 5.87 -9.95
CA VAL A 189 -23.71 6.17 -9.75
C VAL A 189 -23.09 6.87 -10.97
N LEU A 190 -23.74 6.80 -12.13
CA LEU A 190 -23.17 7.25 -13.41
C LEU A 190 -23.41 8.70 -13.76
N LEU A 191 -24.31 9.37 -13.04
CA LEU A 191 -24.60 10.78 -13.29
C LEU A 191 -23.50 11.69 -12.76
N LEU A 192 -22.69 11.20 -11.81
CA LEU A 192 -21.58 11.93 -11.26
C LEU A 192 -20.29 11.60 -12.02
N PRO A 193 -19.46 12.61 -12.36
CA PRO A 193 -18.16 12.37 -12.92
C PRO A 193 -17.35 11.47 -11.96
N PRO A 194 -16.63 10.45 -12.46
CA PRO A 194 -15.85 9.58 -11.60
C PRO A 194 -14.81 10.38 -10.83
N PRO A 195 -14.56 10.07 -9.55
CA PRO A 195 -13.60 10.82 -8.74
C PRO A 195 -12.18 10.61 -9.27
N GLU A 196 -11.34 11.63 -9.09
CA GLU A 196 -9.99 11.66 -9.69
C GLU A 196 -9.13 10.45 -9.29
N TRP A 197 -9.20 10.03 -8.03
CA TRP A 197 -8.42 8.89 -7.53
C TRP A 197 -8.73 7.61 -8.31
N LEU A 198 -10.00 7.41 -8.65
CA LEU A 198 -10.45 6.27 -9.43
C LEU A 198 -9.95 6.38 -10.86
N ARG A 199 -10.07 7.57 -11.46
CA ARG A 199 -9.60 7.81 -12.83
C ARG A 199 -8.13 7.44 -12.98
N ARG A 200 -7.27 7.91 -12.08
CA ARG A 200 -5.83 7.66 -12.11
C ARG A 200 -5.48 6.17 -12.07
N THR A 201 -6.15 5.38 -11.21
CA THR A 201 -5.93 3.93 -11.14
C THR A 201 -6.33 3.21 -12.42
N ILE A 202 -7.48 3.57 -13.01
CA ILE A 202 -7.94 3.01 -14.28
C ILE A 202 -7.03 3.42 -15.45
N CYS A 203 -6.60 4.68 -15.50
CA CYS A 203 -5.63 5.19 -16.48
C CYS A 203 -4.29 4.43 -16.42
N CYS A 204 -3.79 4.13 -15.22
CA CYS A 204 -2.61 3.30 -15.02
C CYS A 204 -2.79 1.90 -15.60
N ALA A 205 -3.89 1.22 -15.26
CA ALA A 205 -4.16 -0.13 -15.74
C ALA A 205 -4.33 -0.18 -17.27
N GLN A 206 -4.96 0.84 -17.85
CA GLN A 206 -5.12 0.98 -19.29
C GLN A 206 -3.78 1.18 -20.02
N TRP A 207 -2.88 1.99 -19.45
CA TRP A 207 -1.55 2.21 -19.99
C TRP A 207 -0.74 0.92 -19.99
N GLU A 208 -0.71 0.19 -18.86
CA GLU A 208 0.01 -1.08 -18.76
C GLU A 208 -0.57 -2.12 -19.73
N ARG A 209 -1.89 -2.15 -19.93
CA ARG A 209 -2.54 -3.01 -20.93
C ARG A 209 -2.09 -2.69 -22.35
N ARG A 210 -2.04 -1.41 -22.74
CA ARG A 210 -1.60 -1.00 -24.09
C ARG A 210 -0.13 -1.34 -24.33
N ASN A 211 0.73 -1.08 -23.34
CA ASN A 211 2.16 -1.24 -23.51
C ASN A 211 2.66 -2.69 -23.38
N ALA A 212 1.92 -3.55 -22.66
CA ALA A 212 2.19 -4.98 -22.68
C ALA A 212 1.99 -5.59 -24.07
N LEU A 213 1.02 -5.09 -24.85
CA LEU A 213 0.76 -5.56 -26.23
C LEU A 213 1.86 -5.12 -27.20
N SER A 214 2.52 -3.99 -26.94
CA SER A 214 3.59 -3.46 -27.79
C SER A 214 4.91 -4.22 -27.71
N GLY A 215 4.96 -5.37 -27.01
CA GLY A 215 6.07 -6.31 -27.11
C GLY A 215 7.42 -5.79 -26.61
N GLY A 216 7.43 -4.87 -25.65
CA GLY A 216 8.64 -4.58 -24.88
C GLY A 216 9.86 -4.08 -25.66
N SER A 217 9.71 -3.47 -26.84
CA SER A 217 10.78 -2.62 -27.38
C SER A 217 10.79 -1.28 -26.63
N LEU A 218 11.12 -1.34 -25.34
CA LEU A 218 11.41 -0.17 -24.50
C LEU A 218 12.65 0.61 -25.01
N ALA A 219 13.39 0.07 -25.98
CA ALA A 219 14.53 0.72 -26.62
C ALA A 219 14.14 1.81 -27.63
N ASP A 220 12.91 1.79 -28.19
CA ASP A 220 12.49 2.73 -29.25
C ASP A 220 11.38 3.70 -28.86
N THR A 221 11.00 3.76 -27.57
CA THR A 221 10.31 4.94 -27.07
C THR A 221 11.32 6.08 -26.97
N ALA A 222 11.64 6.66 -28.12
CA ALA A 222 12.09 8.04 -28.18
C ALA A 222 11.17 8.85 -27.25
N PRO A 223 11.72 9.71 -26.38
CA PRO A 223 10.93 10.48 -25.44
C PRO A 223 9.79 11.11 -26.24
N TYR A 224 8.55 10.84 -25.84
CA TYR A 224 7.35 11.47 -26.39
C TYR A 224 7.65 12.97 -26.47
N VAL A 225 8.02 13.43 -27.66
CA VAL A 225 8.21 14.84 -27.95
C VAL A 225 6.82 15.38 -27.77
N ALA A 226 6.58 16.00 -26.61
CA ALA A 226 5.39 16.76 -26.35
C ALA A 226 5.09 17.55 -27.62
N ASN A 227 3.88 17.36 -28.18
CA ASN A 227 3.41 18.09 -29.35
C ASN A 227 3.98 19.51 -29.30
N PRO A 228 4.74 19.95 -30.31
CA PRO A 228 5.31 21.28 -30.28
C PRO A 228 4.16 22.25 -30.03
N LEU A 229 4.22 22.88 -28.86
CA LEU A 229 3.35 24.00 -28.50
C LEU A 229 3.29 24.91 -29.75
N PRO A 230 2.10 25.29 -30.26
CA PRO A 230 2.01 26.14 -31.44
C PRO A 230 2.89 27.35 -31.20
N SER A 231 3.92 27.47 -32.04
CA SER A 231 4.99 28.45 -31.91
C SER A 231 4.36 29.83 -31.84
N ARG A 232 4.46 30.44 -30.66
CA ARG A 232 4.26 31.87 -30.49
C ARG A 232 5.22 32.58 -31.46
N PRO A 233 4.77 33.54 -32.28
CA PRO A 233 5.64 34.22 -33.22
C PRO A 233 6.66 35.07 -32.46
N THR A 234 7.90 34.59 -32.36
CA THR A 234 9.04 35.36 -31.86
C THR A 234 9.69 36.08 -33.02
N THR A 235 9.64 37.40 -32.95
CA THR A 235 10.40 38.37 -33.76
C THR A 235 11.90 38.10 -33.73
N PRO A 236 12.64 38.35 -34.82
CA PRO A 236 14.08 38.15 -34.89
C PRO A 236 14.83 39.32 -34.26
N LEU A 237 15.77 39.06 -33.35
CA LEU A 237 16.87 39.99 -33.07
C LEU A 237 18.16 39.23 -32.72
N SER A 238 19.11 39.36 -33.64
CA SER A 238 20.58 39.38 -33.50
C SER A 238 21.28 38.37 -32.58
N ASN A 239 21.96 37.43 -33.23
CA ASN A 239 23.35 36.99 -33.05
C ASN A 239 24.13 37.67 -31.91
N GLU A 240 24.70 36.85 -31.02
CA GLU A 240 26.13 36.91 -30.72
C GLU A 240 26.69 35.53 -30.40
N THR A 241 27.90 35.33 -30.91
CA THR A 241 28.67 34.10 -31.03
C THR A 241 29.60 34.00 -29.82
N PHE A 242 29.53 32.92 -29.04
CA PHE A 242 30.66 32.51 -28.20
C PHE A 242 30.87 30.99 -28.21
N SER A 243 31.97 30.61 -28.85
CA SER A 243 32.62 29.31 -28.78
C SER A 243 33.45 29.21 -27.50
N SER A 244 33.40 28.08 -26.79
CA SER A 244 34.60 27.26 -26.48
C SER A 244 34.35 26.20 -25.39
N SER A 245 34.69 24.95 -25.75
CA SER A 245 35.40 23.92 -24.94
C SER A 245 34.86 23.51 -23.55
N SER A 246 34.57 22.22 -23.38
CA SER A 246 35.61 21.23 -23.04
C SER A 246 34.97 19.93 -22.56
N ALA A 247 35.33 18.83 -23.22
CA ALA A 247 34.88 17.48 -22.93
C ALA A 247 35.30 17.02 -21.54
N LYS A 248 34.34 16.55 -20.74
CA LYS A 248 34.60 15.56 -19.69
C LYS A 248 33.53 14.48 -19.76
N ASP A 249 34.01 13.36 -20.27
CA ASP A 249 33.40 12.05 -20.34
C ASP A 249 32.97 11.60 -18.93
N ASN A 250 31.68 11.75 -18.63
CA ASN A 250 31.06 11.26 -17.41
C ASN A 250 30.35 9.96 -17.78
N GLN A 251 31.02 8.83 -17.52
CA GLN A 251 30.41 7.51 -17.57
C GLN A 251 29.19 7.50 -16.63
N LYS A 252 27.99 7.52 -17.23
CA LYS A 252 26.74 7.30 -16.51
C LYS A 252 26.79 5.90 -15.89
N PRO A 253 26.35 5.73 -14.63
CA PRO A 253 26.18 4.40 -14.06
C PRO A 253 25.12 3.67 -14.91
N LEU A 254 25.57 2.61 -15.57
CA LEU A 254 24.73 1.68 -16.31
C LEU A 254 23.84 0.96 -15.29
N VAL A 255 22.67 1.53 -15.00
CA VAL A 255 21.60 0.81 -14.33
C VAL A 255 21.11 -0.20 -15.35
N GLU A 256 21.55 -1.46 -15.21
CA GLU A 256 21.04 -2.59 -15.98
C GLU A 256 19.54 -2.70 -15.73
N THR A 257 18.77 -2.06 -16.61
CA THR A 257 17.36 -2.31 -16.75
C THR A 257 17.26 -3.66 -17.46
N HIS A 258 17.12 -4.72 -16.67
CA HIS A 258 16.85 -6.05 -17.22
C HIS A 258 15.56 -5.97 -18.05
N SER A 259 15.73 -5.89 -19.38
CA SER A 259 14.65 -6.09 -20.33
C SER A 259 14.20 -7.54 -20.18
N LEU A 260 13.01 -7.71 -19.63
CA LEU A 260 12.42 -9.04 -19.49
C LEU A 260 12.15 -9.62 -20.88
N PRO A 261 12.28 -10.95 -21.05
CA PRO A 261 12.10 -11.61 -22.34
C PRO A 261 10.73 -11.23 -22.93
N ILE A 262 10.78 -10.68 -24.14
CA ILE A 262 9.64 -10.23 -24.93
C ILE A 262 8.78 -11.47 -25.21
N GLY A 263 7.57 -11.49 -24.63
CA GLY A 263 6.64 -12.62 -24.73
C GLY A 263 5.79 -12.57 -26.00
N ASP A 264 5.44 -13.77 -26.47
CA ASP A 264 4.64 -14.08 -27.66
C ASP A 264 3.23 -13.46 -27.63
N GLY A 265 3.06 -12.15 -27.90
CA GLY A 265 1.78 -11.50 -28.25
C GLY A 265 0.57 -11.67 -27.29
N ASN A 266 0.73 -12.41 -26.20
CA ASN A 266 -0.33 -12.92 -25.34
C ASN A 266 -0.11 -12.51 -23.88
N THR A 267 0.59 -11.39 -23.68
CA THR A 267 0.86 -10.86 -22.35
C THR A 267 -0.45 -10.50 -21.65
N LYS A 268 -0.75 -11.24 -20.59
CA LYS A 268 -1.95 -11.09 -19.80
C LYS A 268 -1.74 -10.01 -18.74
N VAL A 269 -2.44 -8.89 -18.90
CA VAL A 269 -2.43 -7.78 -17.93
C VAL A 269 -3.73 -7.76 -17.17
N ALA A 270 -3.66 -7.85 -15.85
CA ALA A 270 -4.84 -7.85 -14.99
C ALA A 270 -4.75 -6.79 -13.89
N LEU A 271 -5.86 -6.12 -13.61
CA LEU A 271 -6.04 -5.26 -12.44
C LEU A 271 -6.56 -6.10 -11.28
N ALA A 272 -5.73 -6.26 -10.25
CA ALA A 272 -6.11 -6.95 -9.03
C ALA A 272 -6.96 -6.04 -8.15
N VAL A 273 -8.17 -6.50 -7.82
CA VAL A 273 -9.15 -5.80 -6.97
C VAL A 273 -9.70 -6.80 -5.97
N MET A 274 -10.03 -6.37 -4.75
CA MET A 274 -10.69 -7.23 -3.77
C MET A 274 -12.01 -7.77 -4.35
N SER A 275 -12.36 -9.04 -4.11
CA SER A 275 -13.53 -9.72 -4.69
C SER A 275 -14.86 -9.38 -4.02
N ASN A 276 -14.87 -9.20 -2.70
CA ASN A 276 -16.06 -8.88 -1.93
C ASN A 276 -15.78 -7.66 -1.07
N PRO A 277 -16.59 -6.58 -1.15
CA PRO A 277 -16.48 -5.50 -0.18
C PRO A 277 -16.64 -6.09 1.21
N ILE A 278 -15.71 -5.76 2.10
CA ILE A 278 -15.93 -6.01 3.51
C ILE A 278 -17.13 -5.16 3.87
N GLN A 279 -18.22 -5.79 4.32
CA GLN A 279 -19.34 -5.07 4.89
C GLN A 279 -18.77 -4.19 5.99
N SER A 280 -18.62 -2.90 5.70
CA SER A 280 -18.17 -1.94 6.71
C SER A 280 -19.18 -2.09 7.84
N SER A 281 -18.69 -2.37 9.05
CA SER A 281 -19.54 -2.34 10.24
C SER A 281 -20.41 -1.10 10.13
N SER A 282 -21.72 -1.26 10.31
CA SER A 282 -22.78 -0.28 10.05
C SER A 282 -22.71 0.98 10.92
N ASP A 283 -21.52 1.33 11.40
CA ASP A 283 -21.20 2.52 12.16
C ASP A 283 -21.18 3.73 11.21
N PRO A 284 -22.26 4.54 11.18
CA PRO A 284 -22.40 5.66 10.25
C PRO A 284 -21.36 6.75 10.51
N THR A 285 -20.72 6.77 11.69
CA THR A 285 -19.69 7.76 12.02
C THR A 285 -18.40 7.57 11.21
N GLN A 286 -18.20 6.36 10.66
CA GLN A 286 -17.05 6.05 9.81
C GLN A 286 -17.28 6.36 8.33
N ALA A 287 -18.51 6.74 7.92
CA ALA A 287 -18.88 7.02 6.53
C ALA A 287 -18.24 8.27 5.90
N SER A 288 -17.18 8.83 6.50
CA SER A 288 -16.29 9.73 5.77
C SER A 288 -15.71 8.95 4.57
N GLY A 289 -15.74 9.51 3.35
CA GLY A 289 -15.36 8.88 2.06
C GLY A 289 -13.92 8.33 1.94
N ARG A 290 -13.25 8.07 3.06
CA ARG A 290 -12.02 7.28 3.19
C ARG A 290 -12.25 5.81 2.85
N PHE A 291 -13.41 5.24 3.16
CA PHE A 291 -13.69 3.81 2.96
C PHE A 291 -13.88 3.46 1.48
N ASP A 292 -14.47 4.36 0.70
CA ASP A 292 -14.72 4.19 -0.73
C ASP A 292 -13.43 3.97 -1.54
N ARG A 293 -12.27 4.44 -1.02
CA ARG A 293 -10.97 4.24 -1.65
C ARG A 293 -10.32 2.89 -1.31
N ALA A 294 -10.82 2.20 -0.29
CA ALA A 294 -10.22 0.98 0.26
C ALA A 294 -10.98 -0.30 -0.11
N ASP A 295 -12.22 -0.21 -0.57
CA ASP A 295 -13.06 -1.37 -0.86
C ASP A 295 -12.87 -1.94 -2.28
N GLY A 296 -12.39 -1.12 -3.21
CA GLY A 296 -12.19 -1.47 -4.62
C GLY A 296 -13.49 -1.60 -5.43
N VAL A 297 -14.67 -1.31 -4.86
CA VAL A 297 -15.97 -1.54 -5.53
C VAL A 297 -16.11 -0.66 -6.76
N SER A 298 -15.85 0.63 -6.59
CA SER A 298 -15.95 1.60 -7.69
C SER A 298 -14.92 1.29 -8.78
N ILE A 299 -13.68 0.95 -8.41
CA ILE A 299 -12.63 0.57 -9.36
C ILE A 299 -13.04 -0.65 -10.17
N ARG A 300 -13.61 -1.68 -9.53
CA ARG A 300 -14.08 -2.88 -10.22
C ARG A 300 -15.11 -2.55 -11.30
N ALA A 301 -16.13 -1.76 -10.95
CA ALA A 301 -17.21 -1.40 -11.88
C ALA A 301 -16.68 -0.61 -13.09
N TRP A 302 -15.78 0.34 -12.86
CA TRP A 302 -15.19 1.14 -13.94
C TRP A 302 -14.17 0.37 -14.77
N ALA A 303 -13.41 -0.54 -14.16
CA ALA A 303 -12.46 -1.40 -14.86
C ALA A 303 -13.16 -2.35 -15.85
N GLN A 304 -14.30 -2.93 -15.46
CA GLN A 304 -15.12 -3.75 -16.37
C GLN A 304 -15.56 -2.97 -17.60
N ARG A 305 -16.00 -1.73 -17.41
CA ARG A 305 -16.43 -0.84 -18.51
C ARG A 305 -15.29 -0.46 -19.44
N ALA A 306 -14.11 -0.21 -18.89
CA ALA A 306 -12.89 0.03 -19.66
C ALA A 306 -12.35 -1.25 -20.35
N GLY A 307 -13.01 -2.41 -20.18
CA GLY A 307 -12.57 -3.70 -20.71
C GLY A 307 -11.28 -4.21 -20.08
N ILE A 308 -10.92 -3.73 -18.88
CA ILE A 308 -9.71 -4.13 -18.18
C ILE A 308 -9.97 -5.50 -17.54
N GLN A 309 -9.07 -6.47 -17.78
CA GLN A 309 -9.17 -7.78 -17.15
C GLN A 309 -9.01 -7.64 -15.64
N LEU A 310 -9.94 -8.21 -14.88
CA LEU A 310 -9.91 -8.18 -13.43
C LEU A 310 -9.35 -9.48 -12.87
N LEU A 311 -8.48 -9.34 -11.87
CA LEU A 311 -8.08 -10.42 -10.98
C LEU A 311 -8.76 -10.20 -9.64
N LEU A 312 -9.87 -10.92 -9.39
CA LEU A 312 -10.61 -10.79 -8.15
C LEU A 312 -9.88 -11.54 -7.03
N VAL A 313 -9.40 -10.79 -6.04
CA VAL A 313 -8.62 -11.34 -4.92
C VAL A 313 -9.49 -11.48 -3.69
N GLU A 314 -9.63 -12.70 -3.20
CA GLU A 314 -10.30 -12.95 -1.93
C GLU A 314 -9.39 -12.59 -0.74
N PRO A 315 -9.93 -11.89 0.28
CA PRO A 315 -9.19 -11.65 1.50
C PRO A 315 -8.94 -12.98 2.19
N MET A 316 -7.66 -13.36 2.33
CA MET A 316 -7.35 -14.57 3.10
C MET A 316 -7.78 -14.35 4.56
N PRO A 317 -8.54 -15.29 5.16
CA PRO A 317 -8.89 -15.19 6.57
C PRO A 317 -7.61 -15.04 7.36
N SER A 318 -7.57 -14.02 8.23
CA SER A 318 -6.45 -13.89 9.16
C SER A 318 -6.30 -15.23 9.86
N PRO A 319 -5.10 -15.84 9.90
CA PRO A 319 -4.90 -17.11 10.56
C PRO A 319 -5.44 -16.96 11.97
N VAL A 320 -6.59 -17.60 12.23
CA VAL A 320 -7.22 -17.57 13.54
C VAL A 320 -6.15 -18.15 14.45
N PRO A 321 -5.70 -17.42 15.49
CA PRO A 321 -4.68 -17.94 16.39
C PRO A 321 -5.25 -19.24 16.94
N SER A 322 -4.70 -20.37 16.48
CA SER A 322 -5.21 -21.67 16.86
C SER A 322 -5.21 -21.73 18.39
N PRO A 323 -6.37 -21.96 19.04
CA PRO A 323 -6.49 -21.91 20.49
C PRO A 323 -5.60 -22.96 21.18
N GLU A 324 -5.04 -23.90 20.42
CA GLU A 324 -4.43 -25.11 20.91
C GLU A 324 -2.99 -24.95 21.41
N ARG A 325 -2.30 -23.84 21.12
CA ARG A 325 -0.92 -23.61 21.62
C ARG A 325 -0.82 -22.91 22.97
N ARG A 326 -1.93 -22.68 23.68
CA ARG A 326 -1.88 -22.21 25.09
C ARG A 326 -1.79 -23.34 26.12
N ARG A 327 -1.81 -24.61 25.71
CA ARG A 327 -1.58 -25.75 26.61
C ARG A 327 -0.15 -26.25 26.44
N GLY A 328 0.78 -25.76 27.26
CA GLY A 328 2.12 -26.37 27.29
C GLY A 328 3.24 -25.55 27.90
N GLN A 329 3.05 -24.26 28.18
CA GLN A 329 3.99 -23.53 29.05
C GLN A 329 3.55 -23.69 30.50
N GLY A 330 3.54 -24.96 30.93
CA GLY A 330 3.60 -25.29 32.34
C GLY A 330 4.78 -24.54 32.93
N HIS A 331 4.47 -23.71 33.91
CA HIS A 331 5.43 -23.21 34.88
C HIS A 331 6.15 -24.40 35.51
N ASP A 332 7.26 -24.83 34.91
CA ASP A 332 8.32 -25.50 35.64
C ASP A 332 8.99 -24.39 36.47
N LYS A 333 8.35 -24.08 37.61
CA LYS A 333 8.97 -23.41 38.75
C LYS A 333 10.08 -24.34 39.24
N ARG A 334 11.24 -24.29 38.59
CA ARG A 334 12.47 -24.76 39.22
C ARG A 334 13.04 -23.57 39.97
N ASP A 335 12.71 -23.55 41.25
CA ASP A 335 13.44 -22.84 42.28
C ASP A 335 14.92 -23.15 42.10
N HIS A 336 15.67 -22.20 41.54
CA HIS A 336 17.12 -22.21 41.63
C HIS A 336 17.50 -21.46 42.90
N PRO A 337 18.14 -22.14 43.87
CA PRO A 337 18.53 -21.53 45.12
C PRO A 337 19.74 -20.62 44.94
N ASP A 338 19.84 -19.70 45.89
CA ASP A 338 20.92 -18.76 46.13
C ASP A 338 22.33 -19.28 45.81
N GLY A 339 22.98 -18.65 44.84
CA GLY A 339 24.39 -18.79 44.51
C GLY A 339 25.13 -17.47 44.66
N LYS A 340 25.38 -17.06 45.92
CA LYS A 340 26.33 -16.01 46.30
C LYS A 340 27.75 -16.33 45.78
N ARG A 341 28.46 -15.31 45.26
CA ARG A 341 29.85 -14.87 45.59
C ARG A 341 30.74 -14.51 44.39
N GLY A 342 31.51 -13.44 44.60
CA GLY A 342 32.68 -12.98 43.84
C GLY A 342 32.33 -11.84 42.88
N LYS A 343 32.55 -10.55 43.11
CA LYS A 343 33.57 -9.80 43.88
C LYS A 343 35.01 -10.14 43.47
N ASP A 344 35.45 -9.55 42.35
CA ASP A 344 36.81 -9.08 42.06
C ASP A 344 36.65 -8.05 40.91
N ARG A 345 36.69 -6.72 41.12
CA ARG A 345 37.88 -5.87 41.28
C ARG A 345 39.08 -6.30 40.41
N ARG A 346 39.25 -5.67 39.25
CA ARG A 346 40.39 -4.74 38.99
C ARG A 346 40.27 -3.97 37.66
N PRO A 347 40.93 -2.80 37.55
CA PRO A 347 40.83 -1.84 36.45
C PRO A 347 41.98 -2.00 35.43
N SER A 348 41.70 -1.65 34.17
CA SER A 348 42.66 -1.53 33.06
C SER A 348 41.88 -0.83 31.93
N LEU A 349 42.06 0.45 31.59
CA LEU A 349 43.27 1.24 31.28
C LEU A 349 44.03 0.70 30.07
N VAL A 350 43.37 0.75 28.91
CA VAL A 350 44.02 1.00 27.62
C VAL A 350 43.07 1.85 26.76
N GLU A 351 43.27 3.17 26.76
CA GLU A 351 42.88 4.00 25.63
C GLU A 351 43.69 3.55 24.42
N LYS A 352 43.02 3.03 23.40
CA LYS A 352 43.59 2.95 22.06
C LYS A 352 43.03 4.13 21.26
N PRO A 353 43.86 5.08 20.80
CA PRO A 353 43.40 6.05 19.83
C PRO A 353 43.04 5.29 18.54
N ILE A 354 41.79 5.42 18.12
CA ILE A 354 41.38 5.05 16.76
C ILE A 354 42.07 6.04 15.83
N SER A 355 43.07 5.56 15.10
CA SER A 355 43.66 6.26 13.97
C SER A 355 42.56 6.45 12.91
N ILE A 356 41.91 7.60 12.94
CA ILE A 356 41.03 8.05 11.86
C ILE A 356 41.97 8.33 10.68
N ALA A 357 41.97 7.41 9.72
CA ALA A 357 42.52 7.67 8.39
C ALA A 357 41.70 8.83 7.80
N ILE A 358 42.32 10.01 7.77
CA ILE A 358 41.83 11.18 7.05
C ILE A 358 41.90 10.83 5.57
N VAL A 359 40.78 10.34 5.04
CA VAL A 359 40.52 10.33 3.60
C VAL A 359 40.23 11.78 3.24
N ASN A 360 41.09 12.36 2.41
CA ASN A 360 40.89 13.67 1.80
C ASN A 360 39.66 13.63 0.88
N GLU A 361 38.47 13.81 1.45
CA GLU A 361 37.27 14.12 0.70
C GLU A 361 37.29 15.58 0.28
N LYS A 362 37.12 15.81 -1.03
CA LYS A 362 36.98 17.15 -1.61
C LYS A 362 35.76 17.84 -1.00
N PRO A 363 35.81 19.16 -0.73
CA PRO A 363 34.70 19.88 -0.12
C PRO A 363 33.48 19.84 -1.04
N VAL A 364 32.47 19.06 -0.64
CA VAL A 364 31.17 19.06 -1.30
C VAL A 364 30.46 20.34 -0.88
N LYS A 365 30.02 21.13 -1.86
CA LYS A 365 29.30 22.37 -1.63
C LYS A 365 28.03 22.05 -0.85
N ASN A 366 27.96 22.49 0.40
CA ASN A 366 26.78 22.37 1.25
C ASN A 366 25.62 23.12 0.60
N LEU A 367 24.69 22.36 0.02
CA LEU A 367 23.46 22.89 -0.57
C LEU A 367 22.48 23.12 0.59
N ARG A 368 22.48 24.34 1.12
CA ARG A 368 21.55 24.76 2.18
C ARG A 368 20.18 24.96 1.56
N LEU A 369 19.26 24.02 1.81
CA LEU A 369 17.84 24.17 1.51
C LEU A 369 17.27 25.30 2.37
N LEU A 370 17.09 26.47 1.77
CA LEU A 370 16.39 27.59 2.39
C LEU A 370 14.92 27.21 2.57
N ALA A 371 14.44 27.29 3.80
CA ALA A 371 13.02 27.16 4.08
C ALA A 371 12.28 28.37 3.47
N ARG A 372 11.08 28.12 2.96
CA ARG A 372 10.21 29.10 2.30
C ARG A 372 9.97 30.31 3.24
N GLY A 373 10.69 31.41 3.03
CA GLY A 373 10.52 32.66 3.79
C GLY A 373 11.80 33.42 4.18
N GLU A 374 13.01 32.86 4.04
CA GLU A 374 14.25 33.62 4.27
C GLU A 374 14.50 34.60 3.12
N LYS A 375 14.48 35.91 3.41
CA LYS A 375 14.97 36.96 2.50
C LYS A 375 16.47 37.08 2.65
N LEU A 376 17.19 37.10 1.53
CA LEU A 376 18.60 37.49 1.48
C LEU A 376 18.68 39.01 1.62
N ASP A 377 19.45 39.49 2.60
CA ASP A 377 19.83 40.90 2.67
C ASP A 377 20.77 41.24 1.50
N PRO A 378 20.63 42.45 0.93
CA PRO A 378 21.36 42.88 -0.28
C PRO A 378 22.87 43.05 -0.09
#